data_AF-A0A9E1SR96-F1
#
_entry.id   AF-A0A9E1SR96-F1
#
_cell.length_a   1.000
_cell.length_b   1.000
_cell.length_c   1.000
_cell.angle_alpha   90.00
_cell.angle_beta   90.00
_cell.angle_gamma   90.00
#
_symmetry.space_group_name_H-M   'P 1'
#
loop_
_entity.id
_entity.type
_entity.pdbx_description
1 polymer ?
#
loop_
_entity_poly.entity_id
_entity_poly.type
_entity_poly.pdbx_seq_one_letter_code
_entity_poly.pdbx_strand_id
1 'polypeptide(L)'
;MMKMINLVIACAILIVTTSLSYAQDVRGRSFYPDNVTYNTDIPKPEEIIGHPLGHRVARHDLLLKYMRTVAEKSDRVKVETIAKTHEGRDILMLTISSPENMARIDDIKAAHVALSDPNSNQQPSDDMPVVTWLNYGVHGAEVSSTDSSMAVAYYLAAAQSDYMDETLKNSVILLIAIFNPDGNSRQSAWNTMHSSQVSITDPNGRNHNTFWPGGRTNHYWFDLNRQWLLQQHPGPQGWVRKFHEWKPNVSVDHHEMGTNSTFYIPPGAPDRSYPYIPDESMQLLEEVTDRPRDFMDSEARLYFSEEGYDNFYIGKGATYPHLNAGIGLLFEQARSLGEVDTVHGVLSFRDNIRTYLNMSLSIVRAGLELRPRLLDYQKRFYQNALDIAADDDVKGYIFSSPKDKARSYHFRKMLDRHKIEVNIIDQDVTVDGKTYLAGDSYLVKTSQRQYTLIKGIFEKITTFDNNTFYDVSGFTMPLTFGMDYSQVSSREVASSGDIVMPEFSTETAPEKATVAYLFEWNEYYAPRA
;
A
#
# COMPACT_ATOMS: atom_id res chain seq x y z
N MET A 1 -62.08 25.05 -13.27
CA MET A 1 -61.59 23.88 -12.50
C MET A 1 -60.80 22.89 -13.36
N MET A 2 -61.38 22.35 -14.43
CA MET A 2 -60.75 21.31 -15.27
C MET A 2 -59.41 21.72 -15.92
N LYS A 3 -59.28 22.97 -16.38
CA LYS A 3 -58.01 23.49 -16.93
C LYS A 3 -56.90 23.61 -15.89
N MET A 4 -57.25 23.88 -14.63
CA MET A 4 -56.27 24.04 -13.54
C MET A 4 -55.77 22.68 -13.05
N ILE A 5 -56.64 21.67 -13.03
CA ILE A 5 -56.29 20.28 -12.74
C ILE A 5 -55.35 19.72 -13.82
N ASN A 6 -55.62 19.99 -15.10
CA ASN A 6 -54.75 19.54 -16.19
C ASN A 6 -53.36 20.21 -16.16
N LEU A 7 -53.27 21.47 -15.73
CA LEU A 7 -51.99 22.17 -15.59
C LEU A 7 -51.17 21.62 -14.42
N VAL A 8 -51.81 21.31 -13.29
CA VAL A 8 -51.14 20.70 -12.13
C VAL A 8 -50.66 19.29 -12.45
N ILE A 9 -51.45 18.49 -13.18
CA ILE A 9 -51.03 17.16 -13.63
C ILE A 9 -49.87 17.25 -14.61
N ALA A 10 -49.88 18.21 -15.56
CA ALA A 10 -48.78 18.41 -16.49
C ALA A 10 -47.48 18.82 -15.77
N CYS A 11 -47.56 19.75 -14.80
CA CYS A 11 -46.39 20.13 -13.99
C CYS A 11 -45.90 18.98 -13.10
N ALA A 12 -46.79 18.17 -12.53
CA ALA A 12 -46.41 17.01 -11.73
C ALA A 12 -45.72 15.93 -12.58
N ILE A 13 -46.22 15.67 -13.79
CA ILE A 13 -45.58 14.75 -14.75
C ILE A 13 -44.22 15.31 -15.18
N LEU A 14 -44.12 16.62 -15.47
CA LEU A 14 -42.85 17.25 -15.86
C LEU A 14 -41.81 17.13 -14.73
N ILE A 15 -42.20 17.43 -13.48
CA ILE A 15 -41.35 17.30 -12.30
C ILE A 15 -40.90 15.84 -12.12
N VAL A 16 -41.82 14.88 -12.19
CA VAL A 16 -41.50 13.44 -12.07
C VAL A 16 -40.58 12.98 -13.21
N THR A 17 -40.78 13.43 -14.44
CA THR A 17 -39.87 13.10 -15.56
C THR A 17 -38.49 13.72 -15.39
N THR A 18 -38.39 14.96 -14.88
CA THR A 18 -37.08 15.56 -14.58
C THR A 18 -36.36 14.84 -13.44
N SER A 19 -37.07 14.41 -12.40
CA SER A 19 -36.49 13.64 -11.29
C SER A 19 -36.03 12.25 -11.73
N LEU A 20 -36.74 11.58 -12.65
CA LEU A 20 -36.35 10.29 -13.20
C LEU A 20 -35.15 10.40 -14.17
N SER A 21 -35.03 11.50 -14.92
CA SER A 21 -33.87 11.73 -15.80
C SER A 21 -32.57 11.96 -15.02
N TYR A 22 -32.61 12.59 -13.84
CA TYR A 22 -31.43 12.79 -13.00
C TYR A 22 -30.90 11.49 -12.36
N ALA A 23 -31.75 10.46 -12.21
CA ALA A 23 -31.34 9.17 -11.66
C ALA A 23 -30.60 8.27 -12.67
N GLN A 24 -30.69 8.55 -13.97
CA GLN A 24 -30.03 7.75 -15.03
C GLN A 24 -28.62 8.24 -15.42
N ASP A 25 -28.13 9.35 -14.86
CA ASP A 25 -26.98 10.07 -15.41
C ASP A 25 -25.60 9.59 -14.91
N VAL A 26 -25.52 8.81 -13.81
CA VAL A 26 -24.22 8.39 -13.23
C VAL A 26 -23.40 7.53 -14.21
N ARG A 27 -24.06 6.74 -15.07
CA ARG A 27 -23.41 5.82 -16.03
C ARG A 27 -22.84 6.52 -17.26
N GLY A 28 -23.36 7.71 -17.59
CA GLY A 28 -22.92 8.54 -18.72
C GLY A 28 -21.81 9.53 -18.38
N ARG A 29 -21.56 9.79 -17.08
CA ARG A 29 -20.57 10.78 -16.66
C ARG A 29 -19.18 10.46 -17.21
N SER A 30 -18.54 11.47 -17.78
CA SER A 30 -17.16 11.38 -18.26
C SER A 30 -16.23 10.96 -17.12
N PHE A 31 -15.20 10.19 -17.44
CA PHE A 31 -14.11 9.92 -16.50
C PHE A 31 -13.30 11.19 -16.22
N TYR A 32 -13.16 12.04 -17.25
CA TYR A 32 -12.24 13.17 -17.22
C TYR A 32 -13.00 14.48 -17.37
N PRO A 33 -12.55 15.57 -16.74
CA PRO A 33 -13.16 16.89 -16.89
C PRO A 33 -13.19 17.34 -18.36
N ASP A 34 -14.35 17.84 -18.82
CA ASP A 34 -14.55 18.31 -20.20
C ASP A 34 -13.93 19.70 -20.45
N ASN A 35 -13.58 20.43 -19.38
CA ASN A 35 -12.97 21.77 -19.43
C ASN A 35 -11.43 21.73 -19.47
N VAL A 36 -10.84 20.56 -19.66
CA VAL A 36 -9.39 20.35 -19.75
C VAL A 36 -9.05 19.83 -21.14
N THR A 37 -7.96 20.34 -21.73
CA THR A 37 -7.42 19.81 -22.98
C THR A 37 -6.48 18.65 -22.70
N TYR A 38 -6.42 17.67 -23.61
CA TYR A 38 -5.58 16.48 -23.45
C TYR A 38 -4.64 16.35 -24.64
N ASN A 39 -3.38 15.96 -24.38
CA ASN A 39 -2.43 15.59 -25.41
C ASN A 39 -2.95 14.37 -26.18
N THR A 40 -3.28 14.57 -27.46
CA THR A 40 -3.86 13.54 -28.33
C THR A 40 -2.89 12.44 -28.73
N ASP A 41 -1.58 12.62 -28.51
CA ASP A 41 -0.58 11.58 -28.77
C ASP A 41 -0.55 10.50 -27.68
N ILE A 42 -1.16 10.78 -26.52
CA ILE A 42 -1.32 9.81 -25.43
C ILE A 42 -2.63 9.05 -25.66
N PRO A 43 -2.58 7.74 -25.95
CA PRO A 43 -3.81 6.98 -26.20
C PRO A 43 -4.62 6.82 -24.92
N LYS A 44 -5.95 6.81 -25.05
CA LYS A 44 -6.85 6.43 -23.96
C LYS A 44 -6.74 4.93 -23.66
N PRO A 45 -7.10 4.48 -22.44
CA PRO A 45 -7.09 3.05 -22.08
C PRO A 45 -7.83 2.16 -23.08
N GLU A 46 -9.03 2.56 -23.51
CA GLU A 46 -9.88 1.79 -24.44
C GLU A 46 -9.24 1.50 -25.80
N GLU A 47 -8.32 2.36 -26.27
CA GLU A 47 -7.62 2.18 -27.54
C GLU A 47 -6.59 1.03 -27.47
N ILE A 48 -6.10 0.70 -26.28
CA ILE A 48 -5.10 -0.35 -26.07
C ILE A 48 -5.75 -1.64 -25.55
N ILE A 49 -6.70 -1.55 -24.62
CA ILE A 49 -7.36 -2.72 -24.03
C ILE A 49 -8.48 -3.28 -24.93
N GLY A 50 -8.92 -2.52 -25.95
CA GLY A 50 -9.86 -2.99 -26.97
C GLY A 50 -11.32 -3.04 -26.53
N HIS A 51 -11.67 -2.38 -25.43
CA HIS A 51 -13.03 -2.15 -24.97
C HIS A 51 -13.11 -0.90 -24.10
N PRO A 52 -14.29 -0.28 -23.91
CA PRO A 52 -14.44 0.84 -22.99
C PRO A 52 -13.97 0.47 -21.58
N LEU A 53 -13.31 1.41 -20.90
CA LEU A 53 -12.89 1.21 -19.51
C LEU A 53 -14.13 1.02 -18.61
N GLY A 54 -14.11 0.00 -17.74
CA GLY A 54 -15.25 -0.36 -16.90
C GLY A 54 -16.32 -1.22 -17.57
N HIS A 55 -16.15 -1.60 -18.85
CA HIS A 55 -17.03 -2.58 -19.50
C HIS A 55 -16.85 -4.00 -18.92
N ARG A 56 -15.60 -4.39 -18.70
CA ARG A 56 -15.16 -5.64 -18.04
C ARG A 56 -13.76 -5.42 -17.49
N VAL A 57 -13.33 -6.30 -16.59
CA VAL A 57 -11.99 -6.23 -16.00
C VAL A 57 -10.92 -6.37 -17.08
N ALA A 58 -9.97 -5.44 -17.12
CA ALA A 58 -8.86 -5.53 -18.05
C ALA A 58 -7.99 -6.76 -17.74
N ARG A 59 -7.55 -7.46 -18.79
CA ARG A 59 -6.54 -8.51 -18.61
C ARG A 59 -5.21 -7.88 -18.21
N HIS A 60 -4.48 -8.55 -17.34
CA HIS A 60 -3.19 -8.06 -16.85
C HIS A 60 -2.19 -7.73 -17.98
N ASP A 61 -2.11 -8.54 -19.04
CA ASP A 61 -1.21 -8.26 -20.17
C ASP A 61 -1.58 -6.98 -20.94
N LEU A 62 -2.87 -6.66 -21.05
CA LEU A 62 -3.35 -5.43 -21.67
C LEU A 62 -3.10 -4.21 -20.77
N LEU A 63 -3.27 -4.37 -19.45
CA LEU A 63 -2.91 -3.34 -18.49
C LEU A 63 -1.41 -3.02 -18.55
N LEU A 64 -0.54 -4.04 -18.55
CA LEU A 64 0.91 -3.83 -18.69
C LEU A 64 1.25 -3.14 -20.02
N LYS A 65 0.63 -3.58 -21.12
CA LYS A 65 0.82 -2.96 -22.43
C LYS A 65 0.42 -1.48 -22.41
N TYR A 66 -0.73 -1.16 -21.81
CA TYR A 66 -1.19 0.22 -21.69
C TYR A 66 -0.21 1.08 -20.87
N MET A 67 0.18 0.63 -19.67
CA MET A 67 1.12 1.35 -18.82
C MET A 67 2.47 1.64 -19.51
N ARG A 68 3.00 0.65 -20.24
CA ARG A 68 4.23 0.84 -21.03
C ARG A 68 4.03 1.81 -22.19
N THR A 69 2.88 1.77 -22.85
CA THR A 69 2.55 2.69 -23.96
C THR A 69 2.45 4.13 -23.49
N VAL A 70 1.80 4.39 -22.35
CA VAL A 70 1.74 5.74 -21.75
C VAL A 70 3.15 6.25 -21.43
N ALA A 71 4.00 5.41 -20.82
CA ALA A 71 5.38 5.77 -20.52
C ALA A 71 6.26 5.99 -21.77
N GLU A 72 5.98 5.31 -22.88
CA GLU A 72 6.68 5.54 -24.15
C GLU A 72 6.26 6.86 -24.82
N LYS A 73 4.99 7.26 -24.66
CA LYS A 73 4.40 8.40 -25.34
C LYS A 73 4.47 9.71 -24.56
N SER A 74 4.70 9.66 -23.25
CA SER A 74 4.71 10.82 -22.37
C SER A 74 6.09 11.05 -21.77
N ASP A 75 6.63 12.26 -21.93
CA ASP A 75 7.85 12.74 -21.25
C ASP A 75 7.66 12.94 -19.74
N ARG A 76 6.41 12.89 -19.26
CA ARG A 76 6.03 12.97 -17.84
C ARG A 76 6.11 11.63 -17.12
N VAL A 77 6.34 10.50 -17.80
CA VAL A 77 6.16 9.17 -17.22
C VAL A 77 7.37 8.28 -17.48
N LYS A 78 7.95 7.73 -16.40
CA LYS A 78 8.95 6.66 -16.45
C LYS A 78 8.34 5.38 -15.90
N VAL A 79 8.62 4.23 -16.52
CA VAL A 79 8.15 2.91 -16.08
C VAL A 79 9.32 1.99 -15.72
N GLU A 80 9.19 1.26 -14.62
CA GLU A 80 10.15 0.26 -14.16
C GLU A 80 9.44 -1.04 -13.75
N THR A 81 10.03 -2.19 -14.07
CA THR A 81 9.62 -3.47 -13.48
C THR A 81 10.33 -3.65 -12.14
N ILE A 82 9.58 -3.62 -11.04
CA ILE A 82 10.16 -3.60 -9.69
C ILE A 82 10.25 -5.00 -9.05
N ALA A 83 9.44 -5.94 -9.54
CA ALA A 83 9.42 -7.32 -9.12
C ALA A 83 8.78 -8.21 -10.18
N LYS A 84 8.97 -9.52 -10.04
CA LYS A 84 8.18 -10.55 -10.70
C LYS A 84 7.48 -11.39 -9.65
N THR A 85 6.28 -11.87 -9.94
CA THR A 85 5.56 -12.80 -9.07
C THR A 85 6.09 -14.23 -9.18
N HIS A 86 5.51 -15.15 -8.40
CA HIS A 86 5.83 -16.57 -8.46
C HIS A 86 5.46 -17.20 -9.81
N GLU A 87 4.46 -16.63 -10.51
CA GLU A 87 4.10 -17.05 -11.88
C GLU A 87 4.84 -16.23 -12.97
N GLY A 88 5.85 -15.43 -12.59
CA GLY A 88 6.70 -14.68 -13.51
C GLY A 88 6.08 -13.39 -14.07
N ARG A 89 4.94 -12.92 -13.54
CA ARG A 89 4.27 -11.69 -13.98
C ARG A 89 4.97 -10.45 -13.45
N ASP A 90 5.08 -9.42 -14.28
CA ASP A 90 5.70 -8.16 -13.90
C ASP A 90 4.82 -7.36 -12.95
N ILE A 91 5.45 -6.75 -11.95
CA ILE A 91 4.88 -5.65 -11.16
C ILE A 91 5.57 -4.37 -11.64
N LEU A 92 4.79 -3.44 -12.19
CA LEU A 92 5.30 -2.16 -12.70
C LEU A 92 5.10 -1.05 -11.67
N MET A 93 6.09 -0.17 -11.59
CA MET A 93 5.97 1.13 -10.96
C MET A 93 6.13 2.21 -12.03
N LEU A 94 5.21 3.16 -12.05
CA LEU A 94 5.33 4.39 -12.82
C LEU A 94 5.82 5.49 -11.88
N THR A 95 6.77 6.28 -12.35
CA THR A 95 7.13 7.57 -11.75
C THR A 95 6.62 8.65 -12.67
N ILE A 96 5.80 9.56 -12.15
CA ILE A 96 5.09 10.59 -12.91
C ILE A 96 5.38 11.96 -12.30
N SER A 97 5.81 12.92 -13.12
CA SER A 97 6.19 14.28 -12.71
C SER A 97 6.35 15.16 -13.96
N SER A 98 6.69 16.43 -13.77
CA SER A 98 7.00 17.34 -14.89
C SER A 98 8.24 16.87 -15.65
N PRO A 99 8.36 17.17 -16.96
CA PRO A 99 9.56 16.83 -17.73
C PRO A 99 10.85 17.40 -17.13
N GLU A 100 10.78 18.59 -16.52
CA GLU A 100 11.90 19.23 -15.82
C GLU A 100 12.33 18.43 -14.58
N ASN A 101 11.38 17.93 -13.79
CA ASN A 101 11.69 17.04 -12.68
C ASN A 101 12.21 15.69 -13.17
N MET A 102 11.67 15.15 -14.27
CA MET A 102 12.16 13.88 -14.84
C MET A 102 13.62 13.95 -15.25
N ALA A 103 14.08 15.09 -15.78
CA ALA A 103 15.48 15.30 -16.13
C ALA A 103 16.44 15.26 -14.93
N ARG A 104 15.93 15.50 -13.70
CA ARG A 104 16.71 15.52 -12.45
C ARG A 104 16.12 14.59 -11.37
N ILE A 105 15.44 13.53 -11.79
CA ILE A 105 14.62 12.71 -10.89
C ILE A 105 15.43 11.99 -9.80
N ASP A 106 16.67 11.61 -10.11
CA ASP A 106 17.56 10.98 -9.15
C ASP A 106 18.08 11.97 -8.10
N ASP A 107 18.32 13.24 -8.48
CA ASP A 107 18.69 14.31 -7.55
C ASP A 107 17.53 14.65 -6.61
N ILE A 108 16.30 14.75 -7.16
CA ILE A 108 15.08 14.97 -6.37
C ILE A 108 14.92 13.84 -5.35
N LYS A 109 15.02 12.58 -5.78
CA LYS A 109 14.92 11.41 -4.90
C LYS A 109 16.01 11.42 -3.83
N ALA A 110 17.26 11.73 -4.18
CA ALA A 110 18.36 11.79 -3.23
C ALA A 110 18.16 12.89 -2.16
N ALA A 111 17.78 14.11 -2.58
CA ALA A 111 17.47 15.20 -1.67
C ALA A 111 16.28 14.85 -0.77
N HIS A 112 15.21 14.29 -1.33
CA HIS A 112 14.04 13.86 -0.57
C HIS A 112 14.38 12.79 0.49
N VAL A 113 15.06 11.71 0.10
CA VAL A 113 15.46 10.63 1.04
C VAL A 113 16.44 11.14 2.09
N ALA A 114 17.26 12.15 1.79
CA ALA A 114 18.16 12.76 2.76
C ALA A 114 17.42 13.48 3.91
N LEU A 115 16.11 13.80 3.77
CA LEU A 115 15.28 14.23 4.91
C LEU A 115 15.11 13.11 5.95
N SER A 116 15.19 11.85 5.51
CA SER A 116 15.05 10.67 6.37
C SER A 116 16.35 10.26 7.07
N ASP A 117 17.41 11.05 6.94
CA ASP A 117 18.67 10.86 7.67
C ASP A 117 18.82 11.95 8.74
N PRO A 118 18.79 11.59 10.03
CA PRO A 118 19.01 12.55 11.12
C PRO A 118 20.37 13.25 11.06
N ASN A 119 21.39 12.63 10.44
CA ASN A 119 22.74 13.20 10.31
C ASN A 119 22.89 14.09 9.07
N SER A 120 21.89 14.11 8.19
CA SER A 120 21.90 14.95 6.98
C SER A 120 21.50 16.39 7.29
N ASN A 121 22.22 17.34 6.68
CA ASN A 121 21.91 18.76 6.73
C ASN A 121 20.76 19.17 5.78
N GLN A 122 20.20 18.24 5.00
CA GLN A 122 19.10 18.53 4.09
C GLN A 122 17.89 19.10 4.84
N GLN A 123 17.31 20.17 4.30
CA GLN A 123 16.09 20.80 4.78
C GLN A 123 15.00 20.73 3.70
N PRO A 124 13.72 20.73 4.09
CA PRO A 124 12.62 21.02 3.17
C PRO A 124 12.84 22.38 2.51
N SER A 125 12.67 22.46 1.19
CA SER A 125 12.75 23.71 0.42
C SER A 125 11.47 23.94 -0.37
N ASP A 126 11.19 25.19 -0.72
CA ASP A 126 9.98 25.57 -1.45
C ASP A 126 9.89 24.93 -2.85
N ASP A 127 11.01 24.49 -3.42
CA ASP A 127 11.10 23.83 -4.72
C ASP A 127 11.20 22.30 -4.63
N MET A 128 11.23 21.73 -3.43
CA MET A 128 11.27 20.28 -3.22
C MET A 128 9.88 19.68 -3.51
N PRO A 129 9.76 18.70 -4.42
CA PRO A 129 8.48 18.05 -4.69
C PRO A 129 8.01 17.16 -3.54
N VAL A 130 6.70 17.09 -3.33
CA VAL A 130 6.09 16.05 -2.47
C VAL A 130 6.15 14.70 -3.18
N VAL A 131 6.34 13.61 -2.44
CA VAL A 131 6.27 12.25 -3.00
C VAL A 131 4.96 11.60 -2.58
N THR A 132 4.06 11.36 -3.54
CA THR A 132 2.76 10.70 -3.35
C THR A 132 2.76 9.34 -4.01
N TRP A 133 2.35 8.29 -3.31
CA TRP A 133 2.29 6.93 -3.83
C TRP A 133 0.88 6.37 -3.86
N LEU A 134 0.43 6.00 -5.05
CA LEU A 134 -0.86 5.38 -5.33
C LEU A 134 -0.69 3.87 -5.57
N ASN A 135 -1.25 3.07 -4.67
CA ASN A 135 -1.18 1.62 -4.70
C ASN A 135 -2.52 1.00 -5.08
N TYR A 136 -2.49 0.03 -6.00
CA TYR A 136 -3.69 -0.66 -6.47
C TYR A 136 -3.51 -2.19 -6.44
N GLY A 137 -4.60 -2.90 -6.21
CA GLY A 137 -4.69 -4.35 -6.45
C GLY A 137 -3.76 -5.22 -5.61
N VAL A 138 -3.55 -4.90 -4.32
CA VAL A 138 -2.84 -5.81 -3.39
C VAL A 138 -3.62 -7.11 -3.18
N HIS A 139 -4.95 -7.01 -3.21
CA HIS A 139 -5.80 -8.17 -3.45
C HIS A 139 -6.22 -8.18 -4.92
N GLY A 140 -5.92 -9.27 -5.62
CA GLY A 140 -6.15 -9.33 -7.07
C GLY A 140 -7.64 -9.32 -7.48
N ALA A 141 -8.55 -9.57 -6.54
CA ALA A 141 -10.00 -9.56 -6.77
C ALA A 141 -10.63 -8.16 -6.68
N GLU A 142 -9.89 -7.14 -6.23
CA GLU A 142 -10.35 -5.76 -6.02
C GLU A 142 -10.05 -4.95 -7.28
N VAL A 143 -10.79 -5.29 -8.34
CA VAL A 143 -10.42 -5.01 -9.73
C VAL A 143 -10.68 -3.58 -10.19
N SER A 144 -11.60 -2.85 -9.55
CA SER A 144 -11.86 -1.45 -9.90
C SER A 144 -10.72 -0.55 -9.44
N SER A 145 -10.04 -0.92 -8.35
CA SER A 145 -8.77 -0.30 -7.97
C SER A 145 -7.75 -0.44 -9.11
N THR A 146 -7.54 -1.67 -9.59
CA THR A 146 -6.55 -2.00 -10.62
C THR A 146 -6.85 -1.28 -11.94
N ASP A 147 -8.10 -1.33 -12.42
CA ASP A 147 -8.47 -0.70 -13.68
C ASP A 147 -8.47 0.84 -13.60
N SER A 148 -8.75 1.43 -12.42
CA SER A 148 -8.66 2.88 -12.21
C SER A 148 -7.25 3.43 -12.40
N SER A 149 -6.22 2.63 -12.12
CA SER A 149 -4.83 3.03 -12.33
C SER A 149 -4.57 3.46 -13.78
N MET A 150 -5.26 2.87 -14.77
CA MET A 150 -5.14 3.24 -16.19
C MET A 150 -5.70 4.63 -16.47
N ALA A 151 -6.83 4.97 -15.84
CA ALA A 151 -7.43 6.28 -15.96
C ALA A 151 -6.59 7.36 -15.26
N VAL A 152 -6.03 7.03 -14.10
CA VAL A 152 -5.12 7.93 -13.36
C VAL A 152 -3.86 8.20 -14.17
N ALA A 153 -3.21 7.16 -14.70
CA ALA A 153 -2.03 7.30 -15.53
C ALA A 153 -2.31 8.11 -16.80
N TYR A 154 -3.46 7.90 -17.46
CA TYR A 154 -3.89 8.72 -18.60
C TYR A 154 -3.97 10.19 -18.22
N TYR A 155 -4.72 10.51 -17.17
CA TYR A 155 -5.02 11.88 -16.79
C TYR A 155 -3.74 12.65 -16.45
N LEU A 156 -2.84 12.06 -15.66
CA LEU A 156 -1.58 12.69 -15.29
C LEU A 156 -0.62 12.85 -16.49
N ALA A 157 -0.64 11.91 -17.44
CA ALA A 157 0.21 11.96 -18.62
C ALA A 157 -0.30 12.93 -19.70
N ALA A 158 -1.62 13.05 -19.86
CA ALA A 158 -2.25 13.70 -21.00
C ALA A 158 -2.87 15.07 -20.69
N ALA A 159 -3.35 15.32 -19.47
CA ALA A 159 -4.06 16.57 -19.16
C ALA A 159 -3.15 17.79 -19.27
N GLN A 160 -3.66 18.86 -19.87
CA GLN A 160 -2.97 20.13 -20.06
C GLN A 160 -3.79 21.25 -19.42
N SER A 161 -3.29 21.78 -18.32
CA SER A 161 -3.85 22.92 -17.59
C SER A 161 -2.82 23.49 -16.63
N ASP A 162 -2.96 24.77 -16.27
CA ASP A 162 -2.07 25.41 -15.30
C ASP A 162 -2.01 24.63 -13.97
N TYR A 163 -3.15 24.09 -13.53
CA TYR A 163 -3.24 23.25 -12.33
C TYR A 163 -2.44 21.93 -12.48
N MET A 164 -2.53 21.25 -13.63
CA MET A 164 -1.77 20.02 -13.86
C MET A 164 -0.27 20.30 -13.93
N ASP A 165 0.13 21.39 -14.58
CA ASP A 165 1.53 21.78 -14.70
C ASP A 165 2.12 22.15 -13.32
N GLU A 166 1.37 22.89 -12.49
CA GLU A 166 1.73 23.17 -11.10
C GLU A 166 1.83 21.88 -10.27
N THR A 167 0.86 20.98 -10.42
CA THR A 167 0.83 19.69 -9.73
C THR A 167 2.08 18.87 -10.04
N LEU A 168 2.41 18.70 -11.33
CA LEU A 168 3.54 17.88 -11.76
C LEU A 168 4.90 18.54 -11.51
N LYS A 169 4.96 19.88 -11.45
CA LYS A 169 6.16 20.62 -11.05
C LYS A 169 6.50 20.40 -9.57
N ASN A 170 5.49 20.32 -8.71
CA ASN A 170 5.68 20.26 -7.25
C ASN A 170 5.43 18.86 -6.65
N SER A 171 5.21 17.84 -7.48
CA SER A 171 4.96 16.47 -7.04
C SER A 171 5.75 15.44 -7.86
N VAL A 172 6.19 14.39 -7.18
CA VAL A 172 6.55 13.10 -7.79
C VAL A 172 5.48 12.08 -7.38
N ILE A 173 4.77 11.56 -8.36
CA ILE A 173 3.71 10.59 -8.16
C ILE A 173 4.24 9.20 -8.52
N LEU A 174 4.19 8.29 -7.57
CA LEU A 174 4.51 6.88 -7.76
C LEU A 174 3.22 6.11 -7.90
N LEU A 175 3.11 5.26 -8.92
CA LEU A 175 1.91 4.48 -9.18
C LEU A 175 2.28 3.03 -9.40
N ILE A 176 1.68 2.12 -8.62
CA ILE A 176 1.78 0.68 -8.87
C ILE A 176 0.42 0.17 -9.26
N ALA A 177 0.28 -0.11 -10.56
CA ALA A 177 -0.99 -0.50 -11.17
C ALA A 177 -1.55 -1.81 -10.62
N ILE A 178 -0.67 -2.75 -10.25
CA ILE A 178 -1.10 -3.93 -9.52
C ILE A 178 0.00 -4.59 -8.69
N PHE A 179 -0.26 -4.75 -7.40
CA PHE A 179 0.58 -5.51 -6.48
C PHE A 179 0.44 -7.04 -6.60
N ASN A 180 -0.76 -7.55 -6.91
CA ASN A 180 -1.04 -8.98 -7.02
C ASN A 180 -1.55 -9.41 -8.41
N PRO A 181 -0.70 -9.41 -9.44
CA PRO A 181 -1.14 -9.78 -10.79
C PRO A 181 -1.48 -11.27 -10.93
N ASP A 182 -1.01 -12.14 -10.03
CA ASP A 182 -1.40 -13.56 -10.00
C ASP A 182 -2.88 -13.72 -9.66
N GLY A 183 -3.31 -13.10 -8.56
CA GLY A 183 -4.70 -13.09 -8.15
C GLY A 183 -5.61 -12.38 -9.16
N ASN A 184 -5.17 -11.23 -9.70
CA ASN A 184 -5.96 -10.48 -10.67
C ASN A 184 -6.12 -11.21 -11.99
N SER A 185 -5.09 -11.90 -12.48
CA SER A 185 -5.22 -12.72 -13.69
C SER A 185 -6.27 -13.83 -13.52
N ARG A 186 -6.38 -14.43 -12.32
CA ARG A 186 -7.48 -15.36 -12.01
C ARG A 186 -8.84 -14.66 -12.06
N GLN A 187 -8.94 -13.46 -11.48
CA GLN A 187 -10.19 -12.70 -11.44
C GLN A 187 -10.63 -12.21 -12.83
N SER A 188 -9.71 -11.67 -13.63
CA SER A 188 -9.99 -11.16 -14.97
C SER A 188 -10.37 -12.30 -15.92
N ALA A 189 -9.72 -13.47 -15.80
CA ALA A 189 -10.08 -14.67 -16.56
C ALA A 189 -11.49 -15.16 -16.22
N TRP A 190 -11.86 -15.18 -14.93
CA TRP A 190 -13.21 -15.51 -14.50
C TRP A 190 -14.25 -14.56 -15.08
N ASN A 191 -13.99 -13.25 -14.94
CA ASN A 191 -14.88 -12.21 -15.42
C ASN A 191 -15.08 -12.31 -16.93
N THR A 192 -14.01 -12.54 -17.69
CA THR A 192 -14.07 -12.72 -19.15
C THR A 192 -14.88 -13.97 -19.51
N MET A 193 -14.58 -15.12 -18.91
CA MET A 193 -15.20 -16.41 -19.24
C MET A 193 -16.71 -16.46 -18.95
N HIS A 194 -17.17 -15.74 -17.92
CA HIS A 194 -18.57 -15.74 -17.51
C HIS A 194 -19.30 -14.43 -17.82
N SER A 195 -18.66 -13.51 -18.53
CA SER A 195 -19.31 -12.27 -18.99
C SER A 195 -20.38 -12.58 -20.04
N SER A 196 -21.40 -11.73 -20.08
CA SER A 196 -22.47 -11.76 -21.06
C SER A 196 -22.39 -10.51 -21.94
N GLN A 197 -22.86 -10.59 -23.19
CA GLN A 197 -22.96 -9.42 -24.07
C GLN A 197 -23.94 -8.37 -23.53
N VAL A 198 -24.97 -8.82 -22.82
CA VAL A 198 -25.92 -7.97 -22.10
C VAL A 198 -25.54 -7.96 -20.63
N SER A 199 -25.60 -6.78 -20.01
CA SER A 199 -25.35 -6.61 -18.57
C SER A 199 -26.33 -7.46 -17.75
N ILE A 200 -25.81 -8.21 -16.78
CA ILE A 200 -26.60 -9.01 -15.84
C ILE A 200 -26.40 -8.42 -14.44
N THR A 201 -27.43 -7.79 -13.91
CA THR A 201 -27.38 -7.15 -12.58
C THR A 201 -27.69 -8.12 -11.44
N ASP A 202 -28.36 -9.26 -11.69
CA ASP A 202 -28.68 -10.22 -10.64
C ASP A 202 -27.40 -10.68 -9.91
N PRO A 203 -27.26 -10.45 -8.59
CA PRO A 203 -26.08 -10.83 -7.83
C PRO A 203 -25.83 -12.35 -7.81
N ASN A 204 -26.82 -13.18 -8.14
CA ASN A 204 -26.65 -14.63 -8.28
C ASN A 204 -26.03 -15.03 -9.63
N GLY A 205 -25.83 -14.06 -10.54
CA GLY A 205 -25.16 -14.25 -11.81
C GLY A 205 -23.76 -14.85 -11.66
N ARG A 206 -23.38 -15.74 -12.59
CA ARG A 206 -22.11 -16.48 -12.51
C ARG A 206 -20.88 -15.58 -12.57
N ASN A 207 -20.95 -14.46 -13.29
CA ASN A 207 -19.88 -13.46 -13.39
C ASN A 207 -19.54 -12.81 -12.04
N HIS A 208 -20.53 -12.66 -11.15
CA HIS A 208 -20.37 -12.01 -9.84
C HIS A 208 -19.83 -12.94 -8.75
N ASN A 209 -19.95 -14.26 -8.95
CA ASN A 209 -19.66 -15.29 -7.94
C ASN A 209 -18.42 -16.12 -8.30
N THR A 210 -17.22 -15.57 -8.06
CA THR A 210 -15.94 -16.24 -8.37
C THR A 210 -15.71 -17.48 -7.51
N PHE A 211 -15.34 -18.61 -8.12
CA PHE A 211 -14.99 -19.85 -7.41
C PHE A 211 -13.70 -19.76 -6.59
N TRP A 212 -13.49 -20.74 -5.69
CA TRP A 212 -12.24 -20.90 -4.95
C TRP A 212 -11.22 -21.76 -5.72
N PRO A 213 -9.92 -21.38 -5.77
CA PRO A 213 -9.34 -20.17 -5.19
C PRO A 213 -9.65 -18.93 -6.03
N GLY A 214 -10.18 -17.89 -5.38
CA GLY A 214 -10.53 -16.63 -6.03
C GLY A 214 -9.31 -15.75 -6.33
N GLY A 215 -9.58 -14.51 -6.75
CA GLY A 215 -8.52 -13.56 -7.10
C GLY A 215 -7.88 -12.83 -5.92
N ARG A 216 -8.38 -12.95 -4.69
CA ARG A 216 -7.92 -12.14 -3.55
C ARG A 216 -6.43 -12.33 -3.26
N THR A 217 -5.99 -13.58 -3.15
CA THR A 217 -4.64 -13.94 -2.69
C THR A 217 -3.68 -14.19 -3.86
N ASN A 218 -2.38 -14.36 -3.59
CA ASN A 218 -1.38 -14.62 -4.64
C ASN A 218 -1.37 -16.10 -5.11
N HIS A 219 -0.32 -16.51 -5.83
CA HIS A 219 -0.11 -17.90 -6.26
C HIS A 219 -0.24 -18.93 -5.12
N TYR A 220 0.43 -18.68 -3.99
CA TYR A 220 0.43 -19.55 -2.80
C TYR A 220 -0.72 -19.26 -1.82
N TRP A 221 -1.71 -18.50 -2.25
CA TRP A 221 -2.87 -18.08 -1.47
C TRP A 221 -2.58 -17.26 -0.21
N PHE A 222 -1.45 -16.55 -0.18
CA PHE A 222 -1.19 -15.56 0.86
C PHE A 222 -1.89 -14.23 0.55
N ASP A 223 -2.40 -13.60 1.60
CA ASP A 223 -2.85 -12.21 1.58
C ASP A 223 -1.62 -11.29 1.57
N LEU A 224 -1.46 -10.53 0.47
CA LEU A 224 -0.30 -9.67 0.28
C LEU A 224 -0.37 -8.37 1.08
N ASN A 225 -1.54 -7.98 1.60
CA ASN A 225 -1.68 -6.81 2.48
C ASN A 225 -1.27 -7.10 3.94
N ARG A 226 -0.55 -8.20 4.18
CA ARG A 226 0.19 -8.46 5.42
C ARG A 226 1.71 -8.48 5.20
N GLN A 227 2.13 -8.34 3.95
CA GLN A 227 3.51 -8.59 3.55
C GLN A 227 4.38 -7.32 3.55
N TRP A 228 3.84 -6.16 3.95
CA TRP A 228 4.67 -4.98 4.17
C TRP A 228 5.70 -5.20 5.26
N LEU A 229 5.34 -5.95 6.32
CA LEU A 229 6.27 -6.37 7.38
C LEU A 229 7.01 -7.67 7.04
N LEU A 230 6.29 -8.69 6.56
CA LEU A 230 6.84 -10.05 6.47
C LEU A 230 7.77 -10.26 5.25
N GLN A 231 7.45 -9.62 4.12
CA GLN A 231 8.22 -9.65 2.87
C GLN A 231 8.65 -11.05 2.40
N GLN A 232 7.82 -12.08 2.57
CA GLN A 232 8.17 -13.46 2.19
C GLN A 232 8.07 -13.71 0.68
N HIS A 233 7.23 -12.93 -0.01
CA HIS A 233 7.01 -13.07 -1.45
C HIS A 233 7.83 -12.04 -2.25
N PRO A 234 8.16 -12.33 -3.53
CA PRO A 234 9.01 -11.46 -4.34
C PRO A 234 8.39 -10.09 -4.64
N GLY A 235 7.06 -10.02 -4.81
CA GLY A 235 6.33 -8.76 -4.96
C GLY A 235 6.59 -7.82 -3.78
N PRO A 236 6.24 -8.21 -2.54
CA PRO A 236 6.53 -7.45 -1.33
C PRO A 236 7.96 -6.95 -1.19
N GLN A 237 8.92 -7.80 -1.50
CA GLN A 237 10.33 -7.41 -1.46
C GLN A 237 10.64 -6.29 -2.47
N GLY A 238 10.00 -6.28 -3.63
CA GLY A 238 10.17 -5.25 -4.65
C GLY A 238 9.57 -3.91 -4.24
N TRP A 239 8.33 -3.89 -3.75
CA TRP A 239 7.69 -2.62 -3.40
C TRP A 239 8.21 -2.05 -2.09
N VAL A 240 8.50 -2.85 -1.06
CA VAL A 240 9.13 -2.32 0.16
C VAL A 240 10.54 -1.78 -0.14
N ARG A 241 11.29 -2.40 -1.06
CA ARG A 241 12.55 -1.82 -1.54
C ARG A 241 12.32 -0.44 -2.15
N LYS A 242 11.34 -0.29 -3.05
CA LYS A 242 10.97 1.02 -3.62
C LYS A 242 10.49 2.01 -2.57
N PHE A 243 9.83 1.55 -1.52
CA PHE A 243 9.45 2.38 -0.40
C PHE A 243 10.64 2.96 0.34
N HIS A 244 11.68 2.18 0.55
CA HIS A 244 12.91 2.72 1.13
C HIS A 244 13.73 3.57 0.15
N GLU A 245 13.62 3.35 -1.17
CA GLU A 245 14.25 4.20 -2.20
C GLU A 245 13.57 5.57 -2.35
N TRP A 246 12.27 5.68 -2.05
CA TRP A 246 11.50 6.90 -2.29
C TRP A 246 10.97 7.60 -1.05
N LYS A 247 10.75 6.89 0.07
CA LYS A 247 10.22 7.45 1.32
C LYS A 247 9.01 8.37 1.11
N PRO A 248 7.90 7.83 0.56
CA PRO A 248 6.74 8.66 0.20
C PRO A 248 6.21 9.44 1.40
N ASN A 249 5.80 10.70 1.17
CA ASN A 249 5.11 11.49 2.19
C ASN A 249 3.68 11.00 2.40
N VAL A 250 3.02 10.58 1.32
CA VAL A 250 1.64 10.08 1.34
C VAL A 250 1.60 8.78 0.55
N SER A 251 0.97 7.75 1.09
CA SER A 251 0.80 6.45 0.44
C SER A 251 -0.63 5.96 0.65
N VAL A 252 -1.35 5.69 -0.44
CA VAL A 252 -2.74 5.23 -0.39
C VAL A 252 -2.89 3.85 -1.00
N ASP A 253 -3.50 2.94 -0.23
CA ASP A 253 -3.90 1.61 -0.68
C ASP A 253 -5.39 1.61 -1.07
N HIS A 254 -5.65 1.33 -2.35
CA HIS A 254 -7.00 1.21 -2.88
C HIS A 254 -7.47 -0.26 -2.81
N HIS A 255 -8.55 -0.48 -2.05
CA HIS A 255 -9.11 -1.77 -1.69
C HIS A 255 -10.62 -1.83 -1.87
N GLU A 256 -11.20 -3.03 -1.96
CA GLU A 256 -12.66 -3.16 -2.07
C GLU A 256 -13.28 -4.07 -1.00
N MET A 257 -14.46 -3.66 -0.53
CA MET A 257 -15.34 -4.39 0.37
C MET A 257 -16.38 -5.21 -0.38
N GLY A 258 -17.22 -5.92 0.39
CA GLY A 258 -18.40 -6.59 -0.14
C GLY A 258 -19.31 -5.64 -0.94
N THR A 259 -20.03 -6.23 -1.91
CA THR A 259 -20.86 -5.49 -2.88
C THR A 259 -21.98 -4.66 -2.24
N ASN A 260 -22.46 -5.02 -1.04
CA ASN A 260 -23.50 -4.27 -0.32
C ASN A 260 -22.94 -3.21 0.65
N SER A 261 -21.64 -2.95 0.63
CA SER A 261 -21.03 -1.86 1.40
C SER A 261 -21.21 -0.51 0.71
N THR A 262 -20.79 0.58 1.36
CA THR A 262 -20.67 1.91 0.75
C THR A 262 -19.20 2.19 0.39
N PHE A 263 -18.60 3.25 0.94
CA PHE A 263 -17.18 3.57 0.80
C PHE A 263 -16.61 3.87 2.19
N TYR A 264 -15.37 3.49 2.45
CA TYR A 264 -14.65 3.89 3.65
C TYR A 264 -13.47 4.79 3.33
N ILE A 265 -13.38 5.88 4.08
CA ILE A 265 -12.31 6.88 4.05
C ILE A 265 -11.70 6.90 5.44
N PRO A 266 -10.36 6.90 5.59
CA PRO A 266 -9.73 6.92 6.89
C PRO A 266 -9.92 8.28 7.59
N PRO A 267 -9.72 8.37 8.91
CA PRO A 267 -9.11 7.38 9.81
C PRO A 267 -9.98 6.16 10.16
N GLY A 268 -9.35 5.13 10.72
CA GLY A 268 -10.04 4.02 11.37
C GLY A 268 -10.51 4.39 12.78
N ALA A 269 -10.96 3.40 13.55
CA ALA A 269 -11.32 3.62 14.95
C ALA A 269 -10.13 4.19 15.74
N PRO A 270 -10.26 5.38 16.34
CA PRO A 270 -9.12 6.11 16.91
C PRO A 270 -8.49 5.38 18.10
N ASP A 271 -9.30 4.63 18.86
CA ASP A 271 -8.90 3.82 20.01
C ASP A 271 -8.23 2.48 19.64
N ARG A 272 -7.98 2.24 18.34
CA ARG A 272 -7.35 1.01 17.80
C ARG A 272 -6.10 1.34 16.97
N SER A 273 -5.32 2.31 17.42
CA SER A 273 -4.07 2.70 16.77
C SER A 273 -2.88 1.99 17.40
N TYR A 274 -1.86 1.67 16.59
CA TYR A 274 -0.61 1.16 17.14
C TYR A 274 0.07 2.25 18.00
N PRO A 275 0.50 1.97 19.26
CA PRO A 275 0.93 3.01 20.21
C PRO A 275 2.12 3.88 19.78
N TYR A 276 2.95 3.41 18.84
CA TYR A 276 4.10 4.18 18.34
C TYR A 276 3.81 4.93 17.03
N ILE A 277 2.56 4.97 16.59
CA ILE A 277 2.14 5.92 15.54
C ILE A 277 2.04 7.31 16.20
N PRO A 278 2.77 8.32 15.71
CA PRO A 278 2.69 9.65 16.29
C PRO A 278 1.30 10.29 16.09
N ASP A 279 0.81 11.02 17.09
CA ASP A 279 -0.45 11.76 17.01
C ASP A 279 -0.50 12.73 15.82
N GLU A 280 0.62 13.41 15.54
CA GLU A 280 0.73 14.30 14.37
C GLU A 280 0.51 13.56 13.05
N SER A 281 0.87 12.27 12.99
CA SER A 281 0.61 11.42 11.82
C SER A 281 -0.89 11.23 11.57
N MET A 282 -1.67 11.03 12.64
CA MET A 282 -3.12 10.89 12.55
C MET A 282 -3.82 12.23 12.27
N GLN A 283 -3.29 13.33 12.80
CA GLN A 283 -3.78 14.68 12.45
C GLN A 283 -3.56 14.99 10.96
N LEU A 284 -2.37 14.66 10.43
CA LEU A 284 -2.08 14.81 9.00
C LEU A 284 -2.94 13.90 8.13
N LEU A 285 -3.24 12.68 8.60
CA LEU A 285 -4.17 11.76 7.92
C LEU A 285 -5.54 12.41 7.74
N GLU A 286 -6.09 13.02 8.79
CA GLU A 286 -7.38 13.71 8.75
C GLU A 286 -7.38 14.88 7.75
N GLU A 287 -6.32 15.68 7.71
CA GLU A 287 -6.22 16.80 6.76
C GLU A 287 -6.07 16.35 5.30
N VAL A 288 -5.34 15.25 5.08
CA VAL A 288 -5.21 14.64 3.76
C VAL A 288 -6.57 14.09 3.29
N THR A 289 -7.39 13.57 4.20
CA THR A 289 -8.69 12.96 3.88
C THR A 289 -9.84 13.95 3.71
N ASP A 290 -9.65 15.24 4.00
CA ASP A 290 -10.63 16.29 3.67
C ASP A 290 -11.00 16.30 2.18
N ARG A 291 -10.00 16.25 1.28
CA ARG A 291 -10.20 16.38 -0.17
C ARG A 291 -11.00 15.21 -0.76
N PRO A 292 -10.73 13.93 -0.41
CA PRO A 292 -11.58 12.83 -0.84
C PRO A 292 -13.00 12.90 -0.23
N ARG A 293 -13.17 13.38 1.00
CA ARG A 293 -14.50 13.61 1.60
C ARG A 293 -15.29 14.68 0.84
N ASP A 294 -14.67 15.81 0.53
CA ASP A 294 -15.26 16.89 -0.28
C ASP A 294 -15.77 16.36 -1.63
N PHE A 295 -14.99 15.48 -2.28
CA PHE A 295 -15.42 14.84 -3.53
C PHE A 295 -16.67 13.97 -3.32
N MET A 296 -16.67 13.11 -2.30
CA MET A 296 -17.81 12.23 -2.02
C MET A 296 -19.06 13.03 -1.64
N ASP A 297 -18.92 14.09 -0.85
CA ASP A 297 -20.00 15.00 -0.48
C ASP A 297 -20.55 15.75 -1.70
N SER A 298 -19.68 16.25 -2.58
CA SER A 298 -20.08 16.94 -3.83
C SER A 298 -20.89 16.04 -4.78
N GLU A 299 -20.66 14.73 -4.70
CA GLU A 299 -21.35 13.71 -5.48
C GLU A 299 -22.51 13.05 -4.72
N ALA A 300 -22.79 13.50 -3.48
CA ALA A 300 -23.78 12.93 -2.57
C ALA A 300 -23.65 11.41 -2.39
N ARG A 301 -22.41 10.92 -2.26
CA ARG A 301 -22.09 9.50 -2.08
C ARG A 301 -21.99 9.16 -0.60
N LEU A 302 -22.56 8.01 -0.22
CA LEU A 302 -22.43 7.49 1.14
C LEU A 302 -21.00 6.99 1.39
N TYR A 303 -20.42 7.39 2.51
CA TYR A 303 -19.18 6.84 3.05
C TYR A 303 -19.22 6.81 4.57
N PHE A 304 -18.27 6.12 5.19
CA PHE A 304 -18.04 6.12 6.63
C PHE A 304 -16.55 6.28 6.95
N SER A 305 -16.27 6.71 8.19
CA SER A 305 -14.93 6.92 8.76
C SER A 305 -15.00 6.65 10.27
N GLU A 306 -13.84 6.55 10.94
CA GLU A 306 -13.70 6.38 12.40
C GLU A 306 -14.29 5.08 12.98
N GLU A 307 -14.69 4.13 12.12
CA GLU A 307 -15.26 2.85 12.53
C GLU A 307 -14.84 1.70 11.61
N GLY A 308 -15.04 0.46 12.08
CA GLY A 308 -14.82 -0.77 11.32
C GLY A 308 -13.34 -1.16 11.16
N TYR A 309 -12.49 -0.23 10.74
CA TYR A 309 -11.06 -0.44 10.44
C TYR A 309 -10.14 0.10 11.54
N ASP A 310 -8.87 -0.27 11.49
CA ASP A 310 -7.86 0.15 12.46
C ASP A 310 -6.45 0.30 11.86
N ASN A 311 -5.58 0.97 12.62
CA ASN A 311 -4.16 1.15 12.32
C ASN A 311 -3.29 0.39 13.35
N PHE A 312 -3.77 -0.74 13.87
CA PHE A 312 -3.04 -1.50 14.88
C PHE A 312 -1.95 -2.41 14.29
N TYR A 313 -2.24 -3.14 13.20
CA TYR A 313 -1.25 -4.00 12.56
C TYR A 313 -0.33 -3.23 11.61
N ILE A 314 0.93 -3.08 11.97
CA ILE A 314 1.93 -2.31 11.19
C ILE A 314 2.33 -2.93 9.85
N GLY A 315 1.88 -4.16 9.55
CA GLY A 315 2.19 -4.87 8.30
C GLY A 315 1.19 -4.67 7.16
N LYS A 316 0.23 -3.76 7.31
CA LYS A 316 -0.68 -3.28 6.25
C LYS A 316 -0.08 -2.05 5.56
N GLY A 317 -0.34 -1.85 4.27
CA GLY A 317 0.20 -0.68 3.56
C GLY A 317 -0.46 0.64 3.95
N ALA A 318 -1.63 0.60 4.59
CA ALA A 318 -2.24 1.75 5.23
C ALA A 318 -1.62 2.11 6.60
N THR A 319 -0.85 1.20 7.22
CA THR A 319 -0.27 1.43 8.56
C THR A 319 1.25 1.57 8.50
N TYR A 320 1.94 0.76 7.70
CA TYR A 320 3.39 0.76 7.53
C TYR A 320 4.01 2.15 7.25
N PRO A 321 3.39 3.04 6.43
CA PRO A 321 3.92 4.37 6.18
C PRO A 321 4.03 5.24 7.44
N HIS A 322 3.08 5.14 8.38
CA HIS A 322 3.09 5.92 9.63
C HIS A 322 4.30 5.62 10.51
N LEU A 323 4.87 4.42 10.39
CA LEU A 323 6.07 4.00 11.10
C LEU A 323 7.36 4.43 10.36
N ASN A 324 7.22 5.06 9.19
CA ASN A 324 8.31 5.48 8.31
C ASN A 324 8.14 6.93 7.83
N ALA A 325 7.57 7.81 8.67
CA ALA A 325 7.41 9.23 8.38
C ALA A 325 6.55 9.58 7.15
N GLY A 326 5.67 8.66 6.75
CA GLY A 326 4.68 8.88 5.69
C GLY A 326 3.26 8.74 6.24
N ILE A 327 2.28 9.28 5.54
CA ILE A 327 0.86 9.17 5.87
C ILE A 327 0.27 8.03 5.06
N GLY A 328 -0.18 6.97 5.74
CA GLY A 328 -0.78 5.79 5.13
C GLY A 328 -2.30 5.90 5.08
N LEU A 329 -2.90 5.52 3.95
CA LEU A 329 -4.35 5.58 3.76
C LEU A 329 -4.90 4.25 3.26
N LEU A 330 -6.10 3.94 3.71
CA LEU A 330 -6.92 2.82 3.23
C LEU A 330 -8.19 3.38 2.61
N PHE A 331 -8.39 3.19 1.31
CA PHE A 331 -9.69 3.39 0.69
C PHE A 331 -10.36 2.06 0.42
N GLU A 332 -11.62 1.94 0.81
CA GLU A 332 -12.36 0.69 0.72
C GLU A 332 -13.69 0.97 0.01
N GLN A 333 -13.90 0.43 -1.19
CA GLN A 333 -15.11 0.66 -2.00
C GLN A 333 -15.94 -0.62 -2.14
N ALA A 334 -17.26 -0.52 -2.23
CA ALA A 334 -18.09 -1.65 -2.63
C ALA A 334 -17.61 -2.29 -3.95
N ARG A 335 -17.35 -3.60 -3.96
CA ARG A 335 -16.86 -4.31 -5.15
C ARG A 335 -17.94 -4.59 -6.20
N SER A 336 -17.56 -4.55 -7.46
CA SER A 336 -18.39 -5.02 -8.60
C SER A 336 -17.52 -5.58 -9.73
N LEU A 337 -18.05 -6.55 -10.49
CA LEU A 337 -17.39 -7.18 -11.65
C LEU A 337 -18.11 -6.85 -12.98
N GLY A 338 -18.84 -5.74 -12.98
CA GLY A 338 -19.81 -5.35 -13.99
C GLY A 338 -20.86 -4.47 -13.33
N GLU A 339 -22.10 -4.53 -13.79
CA GLU A 339 -23.23 -3.96 -13.04
C GLU A 339 -23.85 -5.03 -12.15
N VAL A 340 -24.21 -4.67 -10.92
CA VAL A 340 -24.81 -5.62 -9.95
C VAL A 340 -25.84 -4.91 -9.08
N ASP A 341 -26.98 -5.56 -8.86
CA ASP A 341 -28.03 -5.08 -7.95
C ASP A 341 -27.57 -5.24 -6.50
N THR A 342 -27.71 -4.17 -5.74
CA THR A 342 -27.34 -4.10 -4.32
C THR A 342 -28.51 -3.55 -3.50
N VAL A 343 -28.39 -3.58 -2.19
CA VAL A 343 -29.34 -2.93 -1.27
C VAL A 343 -29.41 -1.39 -1.45
N HIS A 344 -28.42 -0.80 -2.14
CA HIS A 344 -28.33 0.64 -2.41
C HIS A 344 -28.62 0.99 -3.89
N GLY A 345 -29.15 0.04 -4.67
CA GLY A 345 -29.37 0.18 -6.11
C GLY A 345 -28.28 -0.47 -6.95
N VAL A 346 -28.25 -0.17 -8.25
CA VAL A 346 -27.29 -0.79 -9.18
C VAL A 346 -25.90 -0.19 -8.96
N LEU A 347 -24.96 -1.02 -8.52
CA LEU A 347 -23.54 -0.70 -8.44
C LEU A 347 -22.87 -0.96 -9.79
N SER A 348 -22.02 -0.03 -10.25
CA SER A 348 -21.40 -0.09 -11.58
C SER A 348 -19.89 -0.13 -11.49
N PHE A 349 -19.28 -1.13 -12.13
CA PHE A 349 -17.82 -1.24 -12.25
C PHE A 349 -17.18 -0.01 -12.88
N ARG A 350 -17.82 0.59 -13.89
CA ARG A 350 -17.35 1.83 -14.51
C ARG A 350 -17.38 3.01 -13.53
N ASP A 351 -18.45 3.15 -12.77
CA ASP A 351 -18.59 4.20 -11.77
C ASP A 351 -17.56 4.04 -10.65
N ASN A 352 -17.32 2.80 -10.21
CA ASN A 352 -16.28 2.44 -9.25
C ASN A 352 -14.88 2.87 -9.70
N ILE A 353 -14.54 2.68 -10.98
CA ILE A 353 -13.28 3.17 -11.55
C ILE A 353 -13.25 4.71 -11.53
N ARG A 354 -14.37 5.39 -11.83
CA ARG A 354 -14.44 6.86 -11.82
C ARG A 354 -14.24 7.40 -10.40
N THR A 355 -14.85 6.76 -9.42
CA THR A 355 -14.67 7.12 -8.00
C THR A 355 -13.19 7.02 -7.65
N TYR A 356 -12.52 5.90 -7.89
CA TYR A 356 -11.10 5.80 -7.55
C TYR A 356 -10.18 6.72 -8.34
N LEU A 357 -10.50 7.04 -9.59
CA LEU A 357 -9.80 8.09 -10.33
C LEU A 357 -9.84 9.41 -9.54
N ASN A 358 -11.03 9.85 -9.13
CA ASN A 358 -11.17 11.10 -8.39
C ASN A 358 -10.54 11.03 -6.99
N MET A 359 -10.70 9.91 -6.27
CA MET A 359 -10.06 9.71 -4.97
C MET A 359 -8.53 9.79 -5.09
N SER A 360 -7.95 9.19 -6.13
CA SER A 360 -6.52 9.26 -6.41
C SER A 360 -6.06 10.70 -6.68
N LEU A 361 -6.80 11.44 -7.50
CA LEU A 361 -6.49 12.84 -7.81
C LEU A 361 -6.67 13.76 -6.60
N SER A 362 -7.65 13.48 -5.73
CA SER A 362 -7.82 14.19 -4.45
C SER A 362 -6.64 13.97 -3.51
N ILE A 363 -6.04 12.77 -3.50
CA ILE A 363 -4.82 12.50 -2.72
C ILE A 363 -3.59 13.20 -3.31
N VAL A 364 -3.46 13.21 -4.65
CA VAL A 364 -2.40 14.01 -5.31
C VAL A 364 -2.55 15.50 -4.97
N ARG A 365 -3.78 16.01 -4.98
CA ARG A 365 -4.11 17.38 -4.59
C ARG A 365 -3.76 17.66 -3.13
N ALA A 366 -4.14 16.77 -2.22
CA ALA A 366 -3.80 16.90 -0.80
C ALA A 366 -2.28 16.92 -0.58
N GLY A 367 -1.54 16.05 -1.27
CA GLY A 367 -0.08 16.06 -1.27
C GLY A 367 0.50 17.41 -1.71
N LEU A 368 -0.01 17.97 -2.81
CA LEU A 368 0.41 19.28 -3.32
C LEU A 368 0.14 20.41 -2.32
N GLU A 369 -1.10 20.50 -1.81
CA GLU A 369 -1.54 21.58 -0.92
C GLU A 369 -0.85 21.52 0.46
N LEU A 370 -0.56 20.31 0.97
CA LEU A 370 0.09 20.09 2.27
C LEU A 370 1.61 19.86 2.16
N ARG A 371 2.19 20.01 0.96
CA ARG A 371 3.60 19.69 0.67
C ARG A 371 4.61 20.22 1.71
N PRO A 372 4.61 21.51 2.08
CA PRO A 372 5.59 22.02 3.05
C PRO A 372 5.48 21.31 4.40
N ARG A 373 4.24 21.07 4.86
CA ARG A 373 3.96 20.42 6.15
C ARG A 373 4.33 18.95 6.13
N LEU A 374 4.07 18.25 5.04
CA LEU A 374 4.41 16.83 4.86
C LEU A 374 5.93 16.59 4.79
N LEU A 375 6.68 17.47 4.13
CA LEU A 375 8.15 17.41 4.06
C LEU A 375 8.79 17.73 5.42
N ASP A 376 8.28 18.76 6.11
CA ASP A 376 8.71 19.13 7.46
C ASP A 376 8.45 18.02 8.49
N TYR A 377 7.23 17.45 8.48
CA TYR A 377 6.89 16.29 9.31
C TYR A 377 7.86 15.12 9.09
N GLN A 378 8.18 14.83 7.83
CA GLN A 378 9.10 13.73 7.51
C GLN A 378 10.48 13.94 8.14
N LYS A 379 11.05 15.15 8.04
CA LYS A 379 12.35 15.47 8.64
C LYS A 379 12.30 15.36 10.16
N ARG A 380 11.29 15.97 10.79
CA ARG A 380 11.13 15.97 12.25
C ARG A 380 10.87 14.58 12.81
N PHE A 381 10.09 13.75 12.13
CA PHE A 381 9.85 12.36 12.55
C PHE A 381 11.15 11.61 12.82
N TYR A 382 12.10 11.68 11.88
CA TYR A 382 13.35 10.94 12.00
C TYR A 382 14.33 11.56 13.00
N GLN A 383 14.30 12.89 13.18
CA GLN A 383 15.05 13.56 14.25
C GLN A 383 14.51 13.14 15.63
N ASN A 384 13.20 13.30 15.84
CA ASN A 384 12.52 12.93 17.08
C ASN A 384 12.67 11.44 17.40
N ALA A 385 12.73 10.57 16.40
CA ALA A 385 12.94 9.13 16.61
C ALA A 385 14.23 8.82 17.39
N LEU A 386 15.32 9.59 17.17
CA LEU A 386 16.56 9.41 17.92
C LEU A 386 16.48 9.97 19.34
N ASP A 387 15.80 11.11 19.52
CA ASP A 387 15.59 11.70 20.83
C ASP A 387 14.73 10.77 21.71
N ILE A 388 13.64 10.23 21.16
CA ILE A 388 12.79 9.25 21.86
C ILE A 388 13.58 7.97 22.18
N ALA A 389 14.43 7.48 21.27
CA ALA A 389 15.30 6.33 21.54
C ALA A 389 16.33 6.63 22.64
N ALA A 390 16.81 7.87 22.74
CA ALA A 390 17.74 8.31 23.78
C ALA A 390 17.08 8.38 25.17
N ASP A 391 15.78 8.63 25.24
CA ASP A 391 15.00 8.68 26.49
C ASP A 391 14.38 7.32 26.90
N ASP A 392 14.17 6.38 25.97
CA ASP A 392 13.59 5.06 26.26
C ASP A 392 14.53 4.16 27.08
N ASP A 393 14.06 3.52 28.15
CA ASP A 393 14.85 2.57 28.95
C ASP A 393 15.34 1.37 28.13
N VAL A 394 14.60 0.98 27.08
CA VAL A 394 14.97 -0.10 26.17
C VAL A 394 15.91 0.42 25.08
N LYS A 395 17.21 0.14 25.24
CA LYS A 395 18.27 0.56 24.30
C LYS A 395 18.52 -0.40 23.15
N GLY A 396 17.93 -1.58 23.21
CA GLY A 396 18.02 -2.56 22.14
C GLY A 396 17.27 -3.85 22.42
N TYR A 397 17.42 -4.78 21.49
CA TYR A 397 16.90 -6.13 21.60
C TYR A 397 18.01 -7.12 21.21
N ILE A 398 18.28 -8.07 22.10
CA ILE A 398 19.19 -9.19 21.83
C ILE A 398 18.35 -10.41 21.47
N PHE A 399 18.74 -11.16 20.46
CA PHE A 399 18.01 -12.35 20.01
C PHE A 399 18.94 -13.45 19.50
N SER A 400 18.48 -14.70 19.58
CA SER A 400 19.19 -15.85 19.06
C SER A 400 18.24 -16.98 18.64
N SER A 401 18.75 -17.88 17.80
CA SER A 401 18.13 -19.19 17.56
C SER A 401 19.24 -20.24 17.56
N PRO A 402 19.72 -20.67 18.75
CA PRO A 402 20.98 -21.41 18.90
C PRO A 402 21.05 -22.75 18.13
N LYS A 403 19.89 -23.32 17.81
CA LYS A 403 19.76 -24.60 17.09
C LYS A 403 19.24 -24.45 15.65
N ASP A 404 19.04 -23.22 15.18
CA ASP A 404 18.44 -22.95 13.87
C ASP A 404 19.03 -21.68 13.25
N LYS A 405 20.19 -21.85 12.60
CA LYS A 405 20.89 -20.77 11.91
C LYS A 405 20.05 -20.21 10.75
N ALA A 406 19.22 -21.03 10.08
CA ALA A 406 18.37 -20.56 9.00
C ALA A 406 17.27 -19.60 9.49
N ARG A 407 16.62 -19.87 10.63
CA ARG A 407 15.66 -18.92 11.22
C ARG A 407 16.32 -17.59 11.55
N SER A 408 17.49 -17.63 12.17
CA SER A 408 18.28 -16.42 12.45
C SER A 408 18.63 -15.66 11.18
N TYR A 409 19.01 -16.36 10.10
CA TYR A 409 19.24 -15.75 8.79
C TYR A 409 17.97 -15.09 8.23
N HIS A 410 16.82 -15.80 8.20
CA HIS A 410 15.59 -15.26 7.61
C HIS A 410 15.03 -14.07 8.40
N PHE A 411 15.16 -14.09 9.73
CA PHE A 411 14.78 -12.96 10.57
C PHE A 411 15.69 -11.75 10.30
N ARG A 412 17.01 -11.92 10.28
CA ARG A 412 17.94 -10.82 9.90
C ARG A 412 17.71 -10.32 8.49
N LYS A 413 17.35 -11.19 7.55
CA LYS A 413 16.98 -10.81 6.18
C LYS A 413 15.71 -9.99 6.13
N MET A 414 14.74 -10.26 7.00
CA MET A 414 13.55 -9.41 7.16
C MET A 414 13.95 -8.03 7.69
N LEU A 415 14.77 -7.97 8.74
CA LEU A 415 15.26 -6.71 9.32
C LEU A 415 16.06 -5.86 8.31
N ASP A 416 16.97 -6.49 7.56
CA ASP A 416 17.77 -5.83 6.52
C ASP A 416 16.89 -5.17 5.43
N ARG A 417 15.83 -5.84 4.99
CA ARG A 417 14.88 -5.26 4.02
C ARG A 417 14.17 -4.01 4.56
N HIS A 418 13.98 -3.94 5.87
CA HIS A 418 13.46 -2.76 6.57
C HIS A 418 14.52 -1.71 6.89
N LYS A 419 15.76 -1.92 6.47
CA LYS A 419 16.92 -1.05 6.73
C LYS A 419 17.24 -0.95 8.22
N ILE A 420 17.00 -2.03 8.97
CA ILE A 420 17.36 -2.15 10.39
C ILE A 420 18.71 -2.84 10.47
N GLU A 421 19.67 -2.15 11.09
CA GLU A 421 21.02 -2.65 11.33
C GLU A 421 21.01 -3.65 12.48
N VAL A 422 21.81 -4.70 12.32
CA VAL A 422 21.97 -5.79 13.28
C VAL A 422 23.45 -5.95 13.59
N ASN A 423 23.80 -5.89 14.86
CA ASN A 423 25.14 -6.12 15.38
C ASN A 423 25.32 -7.59 15.78
N ILE A 424 26.56 -8.10 15.70
CA ILE A 424 26.96 -9.23 16.53
C ILE A 424 27.15 -8.78 17.99
N ILE A 425 27.33 -9.75 18.89
CA ILE A 425 27.83 -9.49 20.25
C ILE A 425 29.25 -10.04 20.37
N ASP A 426 30.15 -9.28 20.99
CA ASP A 426 31.58 -9.61 21.12
C ASP A 426 31.88 -10.54 22.31
N GLN A 427 30.92 -10.65 23.23
CA GLN A 427 31.01 -11.47 24.43
C GLN A 427 29.63 -12.01 24.80
N ASP A 428 29.61 -13.07 25.59
CA ASP A 428 28.36 -13.66 26.08
C ASP A 428 27.60 -12.64 26.97
N VAL A 429 26.28 -12.56 26.77
CA VAL A 429 25.41 -11.62 27.46
C VAL A 429 24.31 -12.40 28.18
N THR A 430 24.14 -12.16 29.48
CA THR A 430 23.04 -12.75 30.27
C THR A 430 22.02 -11.69 30.64
N VAL A 431 20.76 -11.91 30.24
CA VAL A 431 19.61 -11.02 30.53
C VAL A 431 18.47 -11.87 31.04
N ASP A 432 17.91 -11.51 32.19
CA ASP A 432 16.78 -12.21 32.83
C ASP A 432 16.97 -13.74 32.94
N GLY A 433 18.21 -14.16 33.23
CA GLY A 433 18.57 -15.58 33.35
C GLY A 433 18.75 -16.32 32.02
N LYS A 434 18.56 -15.67 30.87
CA LYS A 434 18.87 -16.21 29.55
C LYS A 434 20.27 -15.78 29.13
N THR A 435 21.08 -16.72 28.63
CA THR A 435 22.42 -16.44 28.11
C THR A 435 22.42 -16.47 26.60
N TYR A 436 22.92 -15.39 26.00
CA TYR A 436 23.12 -15.20 24.57
C TYR A 436 24.61 -15.32 24.29
N LEU A 437 25.00 -16.35 23.55
CA LEU A 437 26.40 -16.65 23.25
C LEU A 437 26.92 -15.78 22.11
N ALA A 438 28.17 -15.33 22.24
CA ALA A 438 28.88 -14.68 21.14
C ALA A 438 29.01 -15.62 19.94
N GLY A 439 28.85 -15.08 18.73
CA GLY A 439 28.85 -15.86 17.48
C GLY A 439 27.50 -16.46 17.08
N ASP A 440 26.60 -16.72 18.03
CA ASP A 440 25.26 -17.31 17.77
C ASP A 440 24.09 -16.36 18.08
N SER A 441 24.40 -15.16 18.57
CA SER A 441 23.41 -14.15 18.98
C SER A 441 23.66 -12.80 18.32
N TYR A 442 22.60 -12.02 18.21
CA TYR A 442 22.59 -10.75 17.51
C TYR A 442 21.89 -9.68 18.33
N LEU A 443 22.23 -8.41 18.08
CA LEU A 443 21.70 -7.26 18.79
C LEU A 443 21.18 -6.21 17.80
N VAL A 444 19.97 -5.69 18.04
CA VAL A 444 19.41 -4.52 17.36
C VAL A 444 19.40 -3.36 18.33
N LYS A 445 20.12 -2.29 18.04
CA LYS A 445 20.07 -1.04 18.82
C LYS A 445 18.81 -0.26 18.45
N THR A 446 18.15 0.36 19.43
CA THR A 446 16.99 1.25 19.17
C THR A 446 17.42 2.62 18.64
N SER A 447 18.69 3.01 18.84
CA SER A 447 19.30 4.26 18.36
C SER A 447 19.56 4.27 16.84
N GLN A 448 18.50 4.01 16.07
CA GLN A 448 18.47 4.01 14.61
C GLN A 448 17.25 4.81 14.16
N ARG A 449 17.27 5.35 12.94
CA ARG A 449 16.13 6.10 12.37
C ARG A 449 14.84 5.25 12.24
N GLN A 450 14.96 3.92 12.30
CA GLN A 450 13.85 2.96 12.29
C GLN A 450 13.27 2.68 13.69
N TYR A 451 13.60 3.48 14.71
CA TYR A 451 13.16 3.30 16.09
C TYR A 451 11.71 2.79 16.23
N THR A 452 10.73 3.51 15.69
CA THR A 452 9.31 3.15 15.78
C THR A 452 9.00 1.78 15.16
N LEU A 453 9.60 1.44 14.04
CA LEU A 453 9.46 0.13 13.39
C LEU A 453 10.18 -0.98 14.18
N ILE A 454 11.32 -0.69 14.80
CA ILE A 454 12.02 -1.62 15.69
C ILE A 454 11.13 -1.96 16.90
N LYS A 455 10.53 -0.94 17.54
CA LYS A 455 9.53 -1.16 18.60
C LYS A 455 8.37 -2.02 18.08
N GLY A 456 7.86 -1.66 16.90
CA GLY A 456 6.93 -2.45 16.08
C GLY A 456 7.19 -3.95 16.03
N ILE A 457 8.42 -4.31 15.70
CA ILE A 457 8.85 -5.68 15.42
C ILE A 457 9.06 -6.49 16.70
N PHE A 458 9.60 -5.86 17.75
CA PHE A 458 10.10 -6.57 18.92
C PHE A 458 9.20 -6.49 20.15
N GLU A 459 8.32 -5.50 20.26
CA GLU A 459 7.52 -5.33 21.47
C GLU A 459 6.36 -6.33 21.61
N LYS A 460 6.08 -6.68 22.87
CA LYS A 460 4.85 -7.37 23.28
C LYS A 460 3.88 -6.33 23.78
N ILE A 461 2.90 -5.99 22.96
CA ILE A 461 1.80 -5.12 23.38
C ILE A 461 0.71 -6.01 23.97
N THR A 462 0.41 -5.82 25.25
CA THR A 462 -0.60 -6.58 26.01
C THR A 462 -1.67 -5.69 26.64
N THR A 463 -1.51 -4.38 26.53
CA THR A 463 -2.43 -3.37 27.08
C THR A 463 -2.96 -2.55 25.92
N PHE A 464 -4.28 -2.37 25.89
CA PHE A 464 -4.99 -1.71 24.80
C PHE A 464 -6.10 -0.84 25.39
N ASP A 465 -6.32 0.33 24.79
CA ASP A 465 -7.48 1.17 25.11
C ASP A 465 -8.77 0.47 24.68
N ASN A 466 -8.73 -0.17 23.50
CA ASN A 466 -9.76 -1.07 22.99
C ASN A 466 -9.14 -2.39 22.52
N ASN A 467 -9.64 -3.51 23.01
CA ASN A 467 -9.18 -4.86 22.65
C ASN A 467 -9.95 -5.47 21.46
N THR A 468 -10.74 -4.68 20.76
CA THR A 468 -11.34 -5.05 19.48
C THR A 468 -10.35 -4.74 18.37
N PHE A 469 -10.08 -5.73 17.53
CA PHE A 469 -9.21 -5.58 16.37
C PHE A 469 -10.00 -5.91 15.12
N TYR A 470 -9.79 -5.14 14.05
CA TYR A 470 -10.35 -5.42 12.74
C TYR A 470 -9.77 -6.72 12.17
N ASP A 471 -8.50 -7.01 12.45
CA ASP A 471 -7.75 -8.05 11.74
C ASP A 471 -6.66 -8.74 12.59
N VAL A 472 -5.41 -8.25 12.59
CA VAL A 472 -4.29 -8.88 13.32
C VAL A 472 -4.06 -8.19 14.67
N SER A 473 -4.18 -8.94 15.77
CA SER A 473 -4.06 -8.45 17.15
C SER A 473 -2.69 -8.67 17.82
N GLY A 474 -1.75 -9.36 17.15
CA GLY A 474 -0.41 -9.61 17.69
C GLY A 474 0.55 -10.20 16.66
N PHE A 475 1.81 -9.76 16.69
CA PHE A 475 2.81 -10.06 15.66
C PHE A 475 4.27 -9.85 16.13
N THR A 476 4.57 -10.01 17.42
CA THR A 476 5.94 -9.88 17.93
C THR A 476 6.86 -10.84 17.18
N MET A 477 7.68 -10.30 16.28
CA MET A 477 8.32 -11.09 15.23
C MET A 477 9.31 -12.12 15.75
N PRO A 478 10.14 -11.85 16.79
CA PRO A 478 10.97 -12.89 17.40
C PRO A 478 10.15 -14.10 17.88
N LEU A 479 8.96 -13.87 18.46
CA LEU A 479 8.08 -14.97 18.89
C LEU A 479 7.48 -15.71 17.69
N THR A 480 7.07 -14.99 16.64
CA THR A 480 6.58 -15.60 15.39
C THR A 480 7.63 -16.47 14.72
N PHE A 481 8.92 -16.09 14.80
CA PHE A 481 10.04 -16.89 14.32
C PHE A 481 10.48 -17.99 15.31
N GLY A 482 9.89 -18.05 16.51
CA GLY A 482 10.28 -19.01 17.56
C GLY A 482 11.70 -18.79 18.08
N MET A 483 12.11 -17.53 18.22
CA MET A 483 13.43 -17.12 18.70
C MET A 483 13.41 -16.78 20.19
N ASP A 484 14.55 -16.97 20.84
CA ASP A 484 14.81 -16.33 22.12
C ASP A 484 15.16 -14.86 21.89
N TYR A 485 14.58 -13.98 22.68
CA TYR A 485 14.93 -12.56 22.68
C TYR A 485 14.66 -11.91 24.04
N SER A 486 15.40 -10.82 24.30
CA SER A 486 15.26 -9.97 25.49
C SER A 486 15.41 -8.49 25.11
N GLN A 487 14.70 -7.62 25.84
CA GLN A 487 14.99 -6.19 25.86
C GLN A 487 16.31 -5.94 26.60
N VAL A 488 17.09 -4.97 26.15
CA VAL A 488 18.40 -4.67 26.75
C VAL A 488 18.58 -3.19 27.07
N SER A 489 19.37 -2.91 28.11
CA SER A 489 19.75 -1.56 28.53
C SER A 489 21.06 -1.10 27.88
N SER A 490 21.51 0.12 28.16
CA SER A 490 22.81 0.63 27.72
C SER A 490 23.98 -0.29 28.11
N ARG A 491 23.86 -1.03 29.22
CA ARG A 491 24.93 -1.92 29.72
C ARG A 491 25.19 -3.06 28.74
N GLU A 492 24.15 -3.76 28.32
CA GLU A 492 24.28 -4.87 27.38
C GLU A 492 24.55 -4.36 25.95
N VAL A 493 24.01 -3.21 25.56
CA VAL A 493 24.33 -2.60 24.25
C VAL A 493 25.83 -2.31 24.10
N ALA A 494 26.56 -2.08 25.20
CA ALA A 494 28.02 -1.92 25.17
C ALA A 494 28.78 -3.19 24.74
N SER A 495 28.12 -4.35 24.69
CA SER A 495 28.69 -5.61 24.15
C SER A 495 28.52 -5.77 22.63
N SER A 496 27.86 -4.81 21.96
CA SER A 496 27.65 -4.87 20.52
C SER A 496 28.98 -4.78 19.77
N GLY A 497 29.22 -5.72 18.87
CA GLY A 497 30.30 -5.65 17.90
C GLY A 497 29.85 -5.00 16.59
N ASP A 498 30.51 -5.41 15.51
CA ASP A 498 30.27 -4.87 14.16
C ASP A 498 28.84 -5.14 13.66
N ILE A 499 28.37 -4.26 12.76
CA ILE A 499 27.14 -4.48 12.01
C ILE A 499 27.40 -5.60 11.00
N VAL A 500 26.47 -6.57 10.93
CA VAL A 500 26.59 -7.73 10.05
C VAL A 500 25.40 -7.87 9.11
N MET A 501 25.70 -8.20 7.86
CA MET A 501 24.69 -8.49 6.85
C MET A 501 24.17 -9.94 7.00
N PRO A 502 22.92 -10.22 6.57
CA PRO A 502 22.39 -11.57 6.56
C PRO A 502 23.09 -12.45 5.51
N GLU A 503 24.01 -13.28 5.96
CA GLU A 503 24.62 -14.35 5.15
C GLU A 503 24.02 -15.71 5.50
N PHE A 504 23.74 -16.50 4.48
CA PHE A 504 23.21 -17.86 4.66
C PHE A 504 24.35 -18.80 5.05
N SER A 505 24.23 -19.51 6.16
CA SER A 505 25.24 -20.49 6.58
C SER A 505 25.32 -21.62 5.56
N THR A 506 26.47 -21.78 4.92
CA THR A 506 26.76 -22.97 4.10
C THR A 506 27.54 -23.96 4.94
N GLU A 507 26.87 -25.05 5.34
CA GLU A 507 27.54 -26.17 6.00
C GLU A 507 28.07 -27.14 4.93
N THR A 508 29.22 -27.75 5.19
CA THR A 508 29.74 -28.81 4.31
C THR A 508 28.78 -29.99 4.31
N ALA A 509 28.48 -30.53 3.12
CA ALA A 509 27.67 -31.73 3.00
C ALA A 509 28.29 -32.88 3.82
N PRO A 510 27.48 -33.64 4.59
CA PRO A 510 28.00 -34.77 5.33
C PRO A 510 28.53 -35.84 4.37
N GLU A 511 29.44 -36.69 4.86
CA GLU A 511 29.90 -37.85 4.10
C GLU A 511 28.70 -38.73 3.68
N LYS A 512 28.85 -39.45 2.56
CA LYS A 512 27.80 -40.34 2.08
C LYS A 512 27.58 -41.48 3.07
N ALA A 513 26.41 -41.51 3.72
CA ALA A 513 26.09 -42.57 4.66
C ALA A 513 25.95 -43.93 3.94
N THR A 514 26.44 -44.99 4.58
CA THR A 514 26.33 -46.37 4.06
C THR A 514 24.96 -47.00 4.35
N VAL A 515 24.23 -46.51 5.36
CA VAL A 515 22.93 -47.05 5.79
C VAL A 515 21.85 -45.95 5.82
N ALA A 516 22.03 -44.94 6.68
CA ALA A 516 21.06 -43.86 6.86
C ALA A 516 21.73 -42.61 7.46
N TYR A 517 21.08 -41.45 7.33
CA TYR A 517 21.42 -40.22 8.04
C TYR A 517 20.57 -40.09 9.31
N LEU A 518 21.18 -39.59 10.39
CA LEU A 518 20.49 -39.23 11.62
C LEU A 518 20.84 -37.78 11.97
N PHE A 519 19.83 -36.93 12.15
CA PHE A 519 19.98 -35.53 12.51
C PHE A 519 18.77 -35.07 13.34
N GLU A 520 18.93 -33.99 14.10
CA GLU A 520 17.83 -33.40 14.87
C GLU A 520 16.82 -32.70 13.95
N TRP A 521 15.53 -32.72 14.30
CA TRP A 521 14.45 -32.04 13.56
C TRP A 521 14.26 -30.57 13.96
N ASN A 522 15.31 -29.94 14.48
CA ASN A 522 15.27 -28.60 15.06
C ASN A 522 15.38 -27.48 14.00
N GLU A 523 16.14 -27.73 12.93
CA GLU A 523 16.49 -26.77 11.88
C GLU A 523 15.34 -26.56 10.88
N TYR A 524 15.14 -25.32 10.43
CA TYR A 524 14.06 -24.88 9.53
C TYR A 524 13.94 -25.68 8.23
N TYR A 525 15.07 -26.13 7.69
CA TYR A 525 15.22 -26.91 6.48
C TYR A 525 15.37 -28.41 6.72
N ALA A 526 15.22 -28.92 7.95
CA ALA A 526 15.16 -30.36 8.21
C ALA A 526 14.20 -31.12 7.27
N PRO A 527 13.02 -30.57 6.86
CA PRO A 527 12.14 -31.24 5.89
C PRO A 527 12.70 -31.40 4.46
N ARG A 528 13.84 -30.77 4.12
CA ARG A 528 14.48 -30.92 2.79
C ARG A 528 15.41 -32.13 2.67
N ALA A 529 15.76 -32.74 3.79
CA ALA A 529 16.73 -33.83 3.89
C ALA A 529 16.23 -35.15 3.29
#